data_AF-A2END6-F1
#
_entry.id   AF-A2END6-F1
#
_cell.length_a   1.000
_cell.length_b   1.000
_cell.length_c   1.000
_cell.angle_alpha   90.00
_cell.angle_beta   90.00
_cell.angle_gamma   90.00
#
_symmetry.space_group_name_H-M   'P 1'
#
loop_
_entity.id
_entity.type
_entity.pdbx_description
1 polymer ?
#
loop_
_entity_poly.entity_id
_entity_poly.type
_entity_poly.pdbx_seq_one_letter_code
_entity_poly.pdbx_strand_id
1 'polypeptide(L)'
;MSDFVNHVDINLIIHRDSEDIKIGFPFDPNQDSIDSICAELVDALGLNHEEELSVRESIKSQLEQVLGESYGDLNTSSGHASTDLSDSFDEEVFSDPEYQALLQHQRAEITALEELHFKQQRDLMNGNLSPSSSHKAVDDLIVFS
;
A
#
# COMPACT_ATOMS: atom_id res chain seq x y z
N MET A 1 14.26 -28.18 -29.43
CA MET A 1 14.41 -28.51 -28.00
C MET A 1 13.96 -27.27 -27.26
N SER A 2 12.92 -27.40 -26.45
CA SER A 2 12.19 -26.28 -25.88
C SER A 2 13.03 -25.56 -24.84
N ASP A 3 13.46 -24.33 -25.14
CA ASP A 3 13.91 -23.38 -24.13
C ASP A 3 12.73 -23.13 -23.20
N PHE A 4 12.75 -23.73 -22.01
CA PHE A 4 11.89 -23.29 -20.92
C PHE A 4 12.43 -21.94 -20.49
N VAL A 5 12.00 -20.89 -21.19
CA VAL A 5 12.32 -19.52 -20.80
C VAL A 5 11.58 -19.30 -19.49
N ASN A 6 12.28 -19.44 -18.37
CA ASN A 6 11.79 -19.09 -17.04
C ASN A 6 11.79 -17.57 -16.89
N HIS A 7 11.10 -16.87 -17.79
CA HIS A 7 10.86 -15.45 -17.69
C HIS A 7 9.55 -15.24 -16.93
N VAL A 8 9.59 -14.29 -16.01
CA VAL A 8 8.43 -13.82 -15.26
C VAL A 8 8.03 -12.47 -15.86
N ASP A 9 6.78 -12.35 -16.31
CA ASP A 9 6.29 -11.07 -16.80
C ASP A 9 5.92 -10.17 -15.62
N ILE A 10 6.71 -9.11 -15.43
CA ILE A 10 6.51 -8.14 -14.36
C ILE A 10 5.65 -7.00 -14.89
N ASN A 11 4.59 -6.68 -14.15
CA ASN A 11 3.64 -5.61 -14.47
C ASN A 11 3.64 -4.57 -13.34
N LEU A 12 4.26 -3.42 -13.58
CA LEU A 12 4.30 -2.31 -12.63
C LEU A 12 3.26 -1.25 -12.99
N ILE A 13 2.63 -0.68 -11.97
CA ILE A 13 1.74 0.47 -12.09
C ILE A 13 2.26 1.53 -11.13
N ILE A 14 2.72 2.66 -11.67
CA ILE A 14 3.23 3.79 -10.91
C ILE A 14 2.19 4.90 -11.00
N HIS A 15 1.58 5.23 -9.86
CA HIS A 15 0.59 6.31 -9.77
C HIS A 15 1.29 7.65 -9.58
N ARG A 16 1.17 8.56 -10.56
CA ARG A 16 1.64 9.94 -10.43
C ARG A 16 0.46 10.92 -10.39
N ASP A 17 0.73 12.14 -9.94
CA ASP A 17 -0.28 13.20 -9.76
C ASP A 17 -1.13 13.47 -11.02
N SER A 18 -0.58 13.21 -12.20
CA SER A 18 -1.25 13.47 -13.49
C SER A 18 -1.67 12.22 -14.25
N GLU A 19 -1.00 11.08 -14.06
CA GLU A 19 -1.24 9.85 -14.84
C GLU A 19 -0.65 8.60 -14.18
N ASP A 20 -1.23 7.45 -14.52
CA ASP A 20 -0.71 6.14 -14.12
C ASP A 20 0.21 5.60 -15.22
N ILE A 21 1.47 5.36 -14.87
CA ILE A 21 2.45 4.75 -15.77
C ILE A 21 2.40 3.23 -15.59
N LYS A 22 2.06 2.52 -16.65
CA LYS A 22 2.04 1.04 -16.67
C LYS A 22 3.25 0.53 -17.43
N ILE A 23 4.03 -0.34 -16.80
CA ILE A 23 5.27 -0.87 -17.36
C ILE A 23 5.23 -2.39 -17.28
N GLY A 24 5.27 -3.04 -18.43
CA GLY A 24 5.35 -4.49 -18.54
C GLY A 24 6.70 -4.88 -19.14
N PHE A 25 7.47 -5.74 -18.48
CA PHE A 25 8.71 -6.28 -19.03
C PHE A 25 8.96 -7.71 -18.54
N PRO A 26 9.64 -8.54 -19.36
CA PRO A 26 10.06 -9.87 -18.94
C PRO A 26 11.25 -9.77 -17.99
N PHE A 27 11.23 -10.56 -16.92
CA PHE A 27 12.28 -10.64 -15.92
C PHE A 27 12.78 -12.09 -15.81
N ASP A 28 14.09 -12.30 -15.95
CA ASP A 28 14.72 -13.61 -15.73
C ASP A 28 15.32 -13.66 -14.30
N PRO A 29 14.75 -14.44 -13.36
CA PRO A 29 15.27 -14.53 -11.99
C PRO A 29 16.67 -15.13 -11.88
N ASN A 30 17.23 -15.70 -12.95
CA ASN A 30 18.58 -16.26 -12.98
C ASN A 30 19.61 -15.28 -13.53
N GLN A 31 19.19 -14.29 -14.33
CA GLN A 31 20.09 -13.34 -15.00
C GLN A 31 19.90 -11.91 -14.52
N ASP A 32 18.67 -11.53 -14.20
CA ASP A 32 18.30 -10.18 -13.85
C ASP A 32 18.34 -9.96 -12.33
N SER A 33 18.92 -8.82 -11.94
CA SER A 33 18.91 -8.36 -10.56
C SER A 33 17.84 -7.30 -10.39
N ILE A 34 16.97 -7.49 -9.38
CA ILE A 34 15.95 -6.52 -8.99
C ILE A 34 16.59 -5.14 -8.74
N ASP A 35 17.76 -5.10 -8.10
CA ASP A 35 18.45 -3.85 -7.78
C ASP A 35 18.93 -3.12 -9.03
N SER A 36 19.39 -3.87 -10.05
CA SER A 36 19.83 -3.30 -11.32
C SER A 36 18.64 -2.72 -12.10
N ILE A 37 17.52 -3.43 -12.13
CA ILE A 37 16.30 -2.98 -12.83
C ILE A 37 15.66 -1.80 -12.10
N CYS A 38 15.63 -1.81 -10.77
CA CYS A 38 15.19 -0.66 -10.00
C CYS A 38 16.06 0.57 -10.28
N ALA A 39 17.40 0.42 -10.33
CA ALA A 39 18.29 1.53 -10.65
C ALA A 39 18.05 2.09 -12.06
N GLU A 40 17.82 1.21 -13.05
CA GLU A 40 17.49 1.62 -14.42
C GLU A 40 16.13 2.31 -14.51
N LEU A 41 15.11 1.81 -13.81
CA LEU A 41 13.78 2.44 -13.74
C LEU A 41 13.82 3.81 -13.07
N VAL A 42 14.62 3.95 -12.01
CA VAL A 42 14.83 5.25 -11.34
C VAL A 42 15.48 6.25 -12.29
N ASP A 43 16.51 5.84 -13.03
CA ASP A 43 17.20 6.72 -13.98
C ASP A 43 16.33 7.06 -15.21
N ALA A 44 15.62 6.07 -15.76
CA ALA A 44 14.79 6.23 -16.94
C ALA A 44 13.52 7.06 -16.70
N LEU A 45 12.91 6.94 -15.51
CA LEU A 45 11.63 7.58 -15.19
C LEU A 45 11.78 8.74 -14.20
N GLY A 46 12.97 8.93 -13.62
CA GLY A 46 13.22 9.93 -12.59
C GLY A 46 12.40 9.69 -11.33
N LEU A 47 12.40 8.45 -10.83
CA LEU A 47 11.62 8.07 -9.64
C LEU A 47 12.26 8.60 -8.35
N ASN A 48 11.42 8.97 -7.38
CA ASN A 48 11.86 9.29 -6.03
C ASN A 48 12.18 8.02 -5.24
N HIS A 49 12.94 8.17 -4.14
CA HIS A 49 13.34 7.03 -3.31
C HIS A 49 12.16 6.22 -2.73
N GLU A 50 11.02 6.86 -2.49
CA GLU A 50 9.80 6.20 -2.02
C GLU A 50 9.15 5.35 -3.13
N GLU A 51 9.12 5.86 -4.36
CA GLU A 51 8.64 5.12 -5.53
C GLU A 51 9.58 3.96 -5.88
N GLU A 52 10.90 4.15 -5.75
CA GLU A 52 11.91 3.10 -5.91
C GLU A 52 11.64 1.92 -4.97
N LEU A 53 11.39 2.20 -3.68
CA LEU A 53 11.10 1.17 -2.69
C LEU A 53 9.79 0.43 -3.04
N SER A 54 8.76 1.18 -3.42
CA SER A 54 7.47 0.61 -3.83
C SER A 54 7.60 -0.29 -5.06
N VAL A 55 8.36 0.15 -6.08
CA VAL A 55 8.63 -0.65 -7.28
C VAL A 55 9.41 -1.91 -6.91
N ARG A 56 10.47 -1.80 -6.10
CA ARG A 56 11.27 -2.95 -5.66
C ARG A 56 10.42 -3.99 -4.95
N GLU A 57 9.55 -3.55 -4.05
CA GLU A 57 8.66 -4.43 -3.31
C GLU A 57 7.62 -5.08 -4.24
N SER A 58 7.09 -4.33 -5.20
CA SER A 58 6.15 -4.85 -6.20
C SER A 58 6.76 -5.92 -7.10
N ILE A 59 8.00 -5.71 -7.58
CA ILE A 59 8.75 -6.72 -8.36
C ILE A 59 8.97 -7.98 -7.50
N LYS A 60 9.40 -7.83 -6.24
CA LYS A 60 9.61 -8.97 -5.33
C LYS A 60 8.32 -9.76 -5.09
N SER A 61 7.23 -9.06 -4.80
CA SER A 61 5.93 -9.66 -4.56
C SER A 61 5.42 -10.45 -5.77
N GLN A 62 5.58 -9.89 -6.98
CA GLN A 62 5.19 -10.57 -8.22
C GLN A 62 6.07 -11.79 -8.51
N LEU A 63 7.38 -11.71 -8.25
CA LEU A 63 8.27 -12.86 -8.36
C LEU A 63 7.89 -13.96 -7.37
N GLU A 64 7.64 -13.62 -6.11
CA GLU A 64 7.22 -14.58 -5.09
C GLU A 64 5.86 -15.23 -5.42
N GLN A 65 4.92 -14.47 -5.98
CA GLN A 65 3.64 -15.02 -6.46
C GLN A 65 3.87 -15.98 -7.62
N VAL A 66 4.61 -15.59 -8.66
CA VAL A 66 4.78 -16.43 -9.85
C VAL A 66 5.66 -17.67 -9.58
N LEU A 67 6.68 -17.54 -8.73
CA LEU A 67 7.49 -18.68 -8.26
C LEU A 67 6.72 -19.56 -7.26
N GLY A 68 5.84 -18.98 -6.44
CA GLY A 68 4.98 -19.69 -5.49
C GLY A 68 3.79 -20.42 -6.12
N GLU A 69 3.23 -19.86 -7.20
CA GLU A 69 2.08 -20.42 -7.94
C GLU A 69 2.43 -21.72 -8.68
N SER A 70 3.71 -22.06 -8.85
CA SER A 70 4.11 -23.38 -9.37
C SER A 70 3.70 -24.56 -8.49
N TYR A 71 3.13 -24.33 -7.29
CA TYR A 71 2.51 -25.33 -6.42
C TYR A 71 1.03 -25.10 -6.10
N GLY A 72 0.39 -24.06 -6.64
CA GLY A 72 -0.88 -23.55 -6.13
C GLY A 72 -1.87 -23.08 -7.17
N ASP A 73 -1.94 -23.73 -8.33
CA ASP A 73 -2.98 -23.42 -9.32
C ASP A 73 -4.32 -24.02 -8.85
N LEU A 74 -5.11 -23.20 -8.16
CA LEU A 74 -6.58 -23.20 -8.07
C LEU A 74 -7.01 -22.16 -7.02
N ASN A 75 -7.26 -20.92 -7.44
CA ASN A 75 -8.63 -20.42 -7.58
C ASN A 75 -8.65 -18.89 -7.69
N THR A 76 -9.25 -18.46 -8.77
CA THR A 76 -9.61 -17.08 -9.09
C THR A 76 -10.54 -16.46 -8.03
N SER A 77 -10.49 -15.13 -7.98
CA SER A 77 -11.52 -14.18 -7.51
C SER A 77 -11.52 -13.75 -6.04
N SER A 78 -11.33 -12.43 -5.88
CA SER A 78 -11.89 -11.55 -4.85
C SER A 78 -12.36 -12.21 -3.56
N GLY A 79 -11.55 -12.08 -2.52
CA GLY A 79 -12.00 -12.32 -1.15
C GLY A 79 -10.89 -12.89 -0.30
N HIS A 80 -10.48 -12.11 0.70
CA HIS A 80 -9.90 -12.56 1.96
C HIS A 80 -8.96 -13.77 1.90
N ALA A 81 -7.66 -13.47 1.96
CA ALA A 81 -6.59 -14.27 2.53
C ALA A 81 -7.07 -15.53 3.28
N SER A 82 -7.06 -16.66 2.60
CA SER A 82 -7.01 -17.97 3.22
C SER A 82 -5.55 -18.26 3.54
N THR A 83 -5.20 -18.02 4.79
CA THR A 83 -3.98 -18.47 5.44
C THR A 83 -3.98 -19.99 5.44
N ASP A 84 -3.09 -20.62 4.66
CA ASP A 84 -2.80 -22.06 4.79
C ASP A 84 -1.32 -22.33 4.57
N LEU A 85 -0.49 -21.73 5.44
CA LEU A 85 0.89 -22.15 5.70
C LEU A 85 1.25 -21.86 7.17
N SER A 86 0.58 -22.48 8.16
CA SER A 86 1.09 -22.45 9.55
C SER A 86 0.47 -23.46 10.55
N ASP A 87 0.25 -24.73 10.18
CA ASP A 87 -0.36 -25.73 11.09
C ASP A 87 0.58 -26.27 12.20
N SER A 88 1.30 -25.40 12.93
CA SER A 88 1.90 -25.78 14.23
C SER A 88 2.48 -24.64 15.08
N PHE A 89 2.69 -23.43 14.54
CA PHE A 89 3.40 -22.36 15.28
C PHE A 89 2.62 -21.06 15.44
N ASP A 90 1.47 -20.90 14.79
CA ASP A 90 0.72 -19.62 14.77
C ASP A 90 -0.56 -19.66 15.63
N GLU A 91 -1.16 -20.83 15.84
CA GLU A 91 -2.43 -20.96 16.57
C GLU A 91 -2.31 -20.63 18.07
N GLU A 92 -1.12 -20.80 18.66
CA GLU A 92 -0.87 -20.47 20.07
C GLU A 92 -0.78 -18.95 20.31
N VAL A 93 -0.27 -18.19 19.33
CA VAL A 93 -0.12 -16.72 19.44
C VAL A 93 -1.44 -15.99 19.15
N PHE A 94 -2.23 -16.49 18.19
CA PHE A 94 -3.56 -15.93 17.90
C PHE A 94 -4.60 -16.19 19.02
N SER A 95 -4.33 -17.15 19.89
CA SER A 95 -5.17 -17.49 21.04
C SER A 95 -4.81 -16.72 22.31
N ASP A 96 -3.74 -15.91 22.30
CA ASP A 96 -3.32 -15.16 23.48
C ASP A 96 -4.32 -14.02 23.78
N PRO A 97 -4.93 -14.00 24.99
CA PRO A 97 -5.86 -12.94 25.37
C PRO A 97 -5.22 -11.54 25.37
N GLU A 98 -3.92 -11.42 25.62
CA GLU A 98 -3.21 -10.14 25.57
C GLU A 98 -3.07 -9.62 24.14
N TYR A 99 -2.76 -10.51 23.20
CA TYR A 99 -2.69 -10.19 21.78
C TYR A 99 -4.05 -9.81 21.19
N GLN A 100 -5.11 -10.51 21.59
CA GLN A 100 -6.49 -10.16 21.20
C GLN A 100 -6.92 -8.81 21.76
N ALA A 101 -6.57 -8.50 23.01
CA ALA A 101 -6.84 -7.20 23.61
C ALA A 101 -6.11 -6.07 22.87
N LEU A 102 -4.86 -6.29 22.46
CA LEU A 102 -4.09 -5.33 21.67
C LEU A 102 -4.71 -5.08 20.30
N LEU A 103 -5.10 -6.15 19.59
CA LEU A 103 -5.80 -6.05 18.31
C LEU A 103 -7.13 -5.31 18.44
N GLN A 104 -7.89 -5.58 19.51
CA GLN A 104 -9.14 -4.90 19.77
C GLN A 104 -8.93 -3.42 20.07
N HIS A 105 -7.89 -3.07 20.84
CA HIS A 105 -7.53 -1.69 21.12
C HIS A 105 -7.18 -0.93 19.84
N GLN A 106 -6.31 -1.49 19.00
CA GLN A 106 -5.94 -0.90 17.71
C GLN A 106 -7.16 -0.71 16.79
N ARG A 107 -8.04 -1.72 16.71
CA ARG A 107 -9.28 -1.61 15.92
C ARG A 107 -10.20 -0.50 16.43
N ALA A 108 -10.32 -0.35 17.75
CA ALA A 108 -11.14 0.70 18.34
C ALA A 108 -10.56 2.11 18.06
N GLU A 109 -9.24 2.26 18.13
CA GLU A 109 -8.54 3.51 17.83
C GLU A 109 -8.72 3.92 16.37
N ILE A 110 -8.55 2.98 15.43
CA ILE A 110 -8.76 3.22 14.00
C ILE A 110 -10.21 3.64 13.75
N THR A 111 -11.19 2.92 14.31
CA THR A 111 -12.61 3.24 14.15
C THR A 111 -12.94 4.64 14.67
N ALA A 112 -12.36 5.05 15.80
CA ALA A 112 -12.58 6.37 16.38
C ALA A 112 -11.98 7.49 15.50
N LEU A 113 -10.79 7.26 14.92
CA LEU A 113 -10.16 8.19 13.99
C LEU A 113 -10.96 8.31 12.68
N GLU A 114 -11.44 7.19 12.15
CA GLU A 114 -12.29 7.16 10.96
C GLU A 114 -13.61 7.89 11.18
N GLU A 115 -14.26 7.69 12.34
CA GLU A 115 -15.50 8.40 12.68
C GLU A 115 -15.28 9.90 12.81
N LEU A 116 -14.17 10.31 13.44
CA LEU A 116 -13.81 11.72 13.58
C LEU A 116 -13.52 12.36 12.22
N HIS A 117 -12.77 11.67 11.36
CA HIS A 117 -12.47 12.14 10.02
C HIS A 117 -13.74 12.26 9.16
N PHE A 118 -14.61 11.25 9.23
CA PHE A 118 -15.90 11.27 8.53
C PHE A 118 -16.79 12.41 9.03
N LYS A 119 -16.80 12.68 10.33
CA LYS A 119 -17.53 13.81 10.92
C LYS A 119 -16.97 15.16 10.44
N GLN A 120 -15.66 15.33 10.42
CA GLN A 120 -15.02 16.54 9.90
C GLN A 120 -15.33 16.76 8.42
N GLN A 121 -15.24 15.70 7.61
CA GLN A 121 -15.60 15.75 6.20
C GLN A 121 -17.07 16.16 6.01
N ARG A 122 -17.98 15.61 6.82
CA ARG A 122 -19.39 15.98 6.80
C ARG A 122 -19.62 17.44 7.24
N ASP A 123 -18.92 17.92 8.26
CA ASP A 123 -19.04 19.30 8.73
C ASP A 123 -18.54 20.30 7.68
N LEU A 124 -17.47 19.97 6.94
CA LEU A 124 -16.99 20.75 5.80
C LEU A 124 -18.01 20.78 4.65
N MET A 125 -18.64 19.65 4.34
CA MET A 125 -19.66 19.56 3.27
C MET A 125 -20.93 20.31 3.64
N ASN A 126 -21.36 20.25 4.91
CA ASN A 126 -22.54 20.95 5.39
C ASN A 126 -22.30 22.45 5.67
N GLY A 127 -21.04 22.87 5.90
CA GLY A 127 -20.66 24.27 6.10
C GLY A 127 -20.65 25.13 4.83
N ASN A 128 -20.68 24.54 3.64
CA ASN A 128 -20.56 25.25 2.36
C ASN A 128 -21.88 25.79 1.76
N LEU A 129 -22.96 25.89 2.54
CA LEU A 129 -24.23 26.50 2.11
C LEU A 129 -24.56 27.86 2.78
N SER A 130 -23.56 28.62 3.25
CA SER A 130 -23.76 30.04 3.57
C SER A 130 -22.58 30.92 3.18
N PRO A 131 -22.67 31.66 2.05
CA PRO A 131 -21.75 32.75 1.74
C PRO A 131 -22.38 34.10 2.10
N SER A 132 -22.02 34.67 3.27
CA SER A 132 -21.86 36.10 3.59
C SER A 132 -21.63 36.18 5.11
N SER A 133 -20.66 36.90 5.67
CA SER A 133 -20.32 38.29 5.47
C SER A 133 -18.96 38.57 6.13
N SER A 134 -18.20 39.44 5.50
CA SER A 134 -16.94 40.05 5.93
C SER A 134 -16.96 40.72 7.32
N HIS A 135 -15.77 40.73 7.95
CA HIS A 135 -15.15 41.72 8.87
C HIS A 135 -14.93 41.38 10.37
N LYS A 136 -13.63 41.40 10.74
CA LYS A 136 -13.01 41.73 12.06
C LYS A 136 -13.31 40.74 13.21
N ALA A 137 -12.36 40.30 14.03
CA ALA A 137 -11.28 41.05 14.65
C ALA A 137 -10.02 40.20 14.83
N VAL A 138 -8.89 40.85 14.58
CA VAL A 138 -7.57 40.49 15.09
C VAL A 138 -7.57 41.02 16.53
N ASP A 139 -7.89 40.18 17.51
CA ASP A 139 -8.03 40.62 18.90
C ASP A 139 -7.43 39.59 19.86
N ASP A 140 -6.13 39.33 19.70
CA ASP A 140 -5.30 38.72 20.76
C ASP A 140 -3.81 39.02 20.50
N LEU A 141 -3.48 40.31 20.36
CA LEU A 141 -2.10 40.79 20.47
C LEU A 141 -1.92 41.42 21.86
N ILE A 142 -1.52 40.61 22.84
CA ILE A 142 -1.21 41.09 24.19
C ILE A 142 0.17 41.76 24.18
N VAL A 143 0.20 43.09 24.36
CA VAL A 143 1.41 43.87 24.63
C VAL A 143 1.50 44.11 26.14
N PHE A 144 2.58 43.65 26.77
CA PHE A 144 2.92 44.03 28.14
C PHE A 144 3.69 45.35 28.12
N SER A 145 3.18 46.33 28.87
CA SER A 145 3.80 47.63 29.15
C SER A 145 4.93 47.54 30.17
#